data_AF-A0A1A2PIQ1-F1
#
_entry.id   AF-A0A1A2PIQ1-F1
#
_cell.length_a   1.000
_cell.length_b   1.000
_cell.length_c   1.000
_cell.angle_alpha   90.00
_cell.angle_beta   90.00
_cell.angle_gamma   90.00
#
_symmetry.space_group_name_H-M   'P 1'
#
loop_
_entity.id
_entity.type
_entity.pdbx_description
1 polymer ?
#
loop_
_entity_poly.entity_id
_entity_poly.type
_entity_poly.pdbx_seq_one_letter_code
_entity_poly.pdbx_strand_id
1 'polypeptide(L)'
;MPSPTKCQIDKKIGYARLALVCTVTAVLVALGMGIAYINAPVAGRHCSVRNATARDAAGHVMMCNPSPSGSHDVVWQYLPGA
;
A
#
# COMPACT_ATOMS: atom_id res chain seq x y z
N MET A 1 -7.46 -17.13 -49.06
CA MET A 1 -6.17 -17.02 -48.34
C MET A 1 -6.11 -15.67 -47.65
N PRO A 2 -6.10 -15.58 -46.30
CA PRO A 2 -6.07 -14.31 -45.59
C PRO A 2 -4.72 -13.60 -45.80
N SER A 3 -4.79 -12.31 -46.13
CA SER A 3 -3.64 -11.45 -46.49
C SER A 3 -2.64 -11.31 -45.32
N PRO A 4 -1.31 -11.34 -45.56
CA PRO A 4 -0.27 -11.36 -44.51
C PRO A 4 -0.28 -10.14 -43.58
N THR A 5 -0.93 -9.05 -43.99
CA THR A 5 -1.07 -7.81 -43.23
C THR A 5 -2.03 -7.92 -42.04
N LYS A 6 -2.99 -8.87 -42.07
CA LYS A 6 -4.08 -8.96 -41.08
C LYS A 6 -3.58 -9.45 -39.71
N CYS A 7 -2.85 -10.57 -39.68
CA CYS A 7 -2.26 -11.14 -38.45
C CYS A 7 -1.34 -10.17 -37.71
N GLN A 8 -0.62 -9.30 -38.42
CA GLN A 8 0.27 -8.31 -37.82
C GLN A 8 -0.50 -7.20 -37.09
N ILE A 9 -1.67 -6.81 -37.61
CA ILE A 9 -2.56 -5.82 -36.99
C ILE A 9 -3.24 -6.43 -35.76
N ASP A 10 -3.74 -7.66 -35.86
CA ASP A 10 -4.34 -8.38 -34.72
C ASP A 10 -3.34 -8.55 -33.56
N LYS A 11 -2.09 -8.90 -33.87
CA LYS A 11 -1.01 -9.00 -32.89
C LYS A 11 -0.71 -7.65 -32.23
N LYS A 12 -0.65 -6.55 -33.00
CA LYS A 12 -0.44 -5.19 -32.47
C LYS A 12 -1.60 -4.73 -31.57
N ILE A 13 -2.85 -5.04 -31.93
CA ILE A 13 -4.02 -4.71 -31.11
C ILE A 13 -3.99 -5.52 -29.80
N GLY A 14 -3.61 -6.80 -29.86
CA GLY A 14 -3.40 -7.64 -28.67
C GLY A 14 -2.35 -7.05 -27.73
N TYR A 15 -1.19 -6.65 -28.25
CA TYR A 15 -0.15 -6.00 -27.45
C TYR A 15 -0.58 -4.64 -26.91
N ALA A 16 -1.32 -3.83 -27.68
CA ALA A 16 -1.83 -2.55 -27.21
C ALA A 16 -2.80 -2.73 -26.03
N ARG A 17 -3.69 -3.71 -26.12
CA ARG A 17 -4.60 -4.06 -25.01
C ARG A 17 -3.83 -4.56 -23.79
N LEU A 18 -2.84 -5.45 -23.98
CA LEU A 18 -2.01 -5.95 -22.89
C LEU A 18 -1.24 -4.81 -22.22
N ALA A 19 -0.60 -3.93 -23.00
CA ALA A 19 0.13 -2.78 -22.49
C ALA A 19 -0.78 -1.84 -21.70
N LEU A 20 -2.00 -1.57 -22.19
CA LEU A 20 -2.98 -0.78 -21.46
C LEU A 20 -3.34 -1.42 -20.12
N VAL A 21 -3.67 -2.72 -20.11
CA VAL A 21 -4.00 -3.45 -18.88
C VAL A 21 -2.84 -3.44 -17.89
N CYS A 22 -1.61 -3.72 -18.34
CA CYS A 22 -0.42 -3.67 -17.50
C CYS A 22 -0.21 -2.27 -16.91
N THR A 23 -0.38 -1.22 -17.71
CA THR A 23 -0.21 0.17 -17.25
C THR A 23 -1.25 0.54 -16.21
N VAL A 24 -2.53 0.27 -16.47
CA VAL A 24 -3.62 0.54 -15.53
C VAL A 24 -3.41 -0.23 -14.23
N THR A 25 -3.01 -1.50 -14.30
CA THR A 25 -2.73 -2.33 -13.12
C THR A 25 -1.57 -1.75 -12.31
N ALA A 26 -0.47 -1.36 -12.96
CA ALA A 26 0.67 -0.75 -12.27
C ALA A 26 0.29 0.55 -11.55
N VAL A 27 -0.52 1.40 -12.21
CA VAL A 27 -1.03 2.65 -11.62
C VAL A 27 -1.92 2.38 -10.40
N LEU A 28 -2.85 1.42 -10.50
CA LEU A 28 -3.71 1.02 -9.37
C LEU A 28 -2.90 0.48 -8.18
N VAL A 29 -1.89 -0.35 -8.43
CA VAL A 29 -1.00 -0.87 -7.37
C VAL A 29 -0.21 0.26 -6.72
N ALA A 30 0.35 1.18 -7.51
CA ALA A 30 1.09 2.32 -7.00
C ALA A 30 0.21 3.26 -6.15
N LEU A 31 -1.02 3.53 -6.60
CA LEU A 31 -2.02 4.29 -5.85
C LEU A 31 -2.37 3.59 -4.53
N GLY A 32 -2.66 2.27 -4.57
CA GLY A 32 -2.99 1.49 -3.38
C GLY A 32 -1.85 1.48 -2.35
N MET A 33 -0.61 1.28 -2.80
CA MET A 33 0.58 1.38 -1.96
C MET A 33 0.75 2.77 -1.33
N GLY A 34 0.57 3.83 -2.11
CA GLY A 34 0.67 5.20 -1.60
C GLY A 34 -0.38 5.52 -0.54
N ILE A 35 -1.63 5.10 -0.76
CA ILE A 35 -2.72 5.27 0.20
C ILE A 35 -2.43 4.47 1.48
N ALA A 36 -1.96 3.22 1.36
CA ALA A 36 -1.57 2.41 2.51
C ALA A 36 -0.43 3.06 3.31
N TYR A 37 0.55 3.64 2.62
CA TYR A 37 1.67 4.35 3.23
C TYR A 37 1.22 5.58 4.03
N ILE A 38 0.31 6.39 3.46
CA ILE A 38 -0.20 7.62 4.11
C ILE A 38 -1.06 7.29 5.33
N ASN A 39 -1.83 6.20 5.26
CA ASN A 39 -2.71 5.77 6.34
C ASN A 39 -1.99 4.89 7.38
N ALA A 40 -0.74 4.51 7.14
CA ALA A 40 0.02 3.74 8.10
C ALA A 40 0.22 4.57 9.39
N PRO A 41 -0.02 3.97 10.56
CA PRO A 41 0.24 4.65 11.81
C PRO A 41 1.74 4.97 11.94
N VAL A 42 2.03 6.20 12.38
CA VAL A 42 3.39 6.68 12.61
C VAL A 42 3.64 6.70 14.12
N ALA A 43 4.84 6.32 14.52
CA ALA A 43 5.25 6.35 15.93
C ALA A 43 5.01 7.74 16.54
N GLY A 44 4.45 7.79 17.73
CA GLY A 44 4.12 9.03 18.43
C GLY A 44 2.80 9.70 18.00
N ARG A 45 2.10 9.20 16.97
CA ARG A 45 0.72 9.66 16.70
C ARG A 45 -0.24 9.14 17.76
N HIS A 46 -1.19 10.00 18.15
CA HIS A 46 -2.29 9.61 19.02
C HIS A 46 -3.11 8.49 18.38
N CYS A 47 -3.52 7.53 19.21
CA CYS A 47 -4.41 6.45 18.83
C CYS A 47 -5.71 6.54 19.63
N SER A 48 -6.82 6.04 19.08
CA SER A 48 -8.11 6.11 19.77
C SER A 48 -8.39 4.89 20.66
N VAL A 49 -7.68 3.78 20.44
CA VAL A 49 -7.97 2.48 21.06
C VAL A 49 -6.71 1.94 21.71
N ARG A 50 -6.70 1.88 23.04
CA ARG A 50 -5.59 1.29 23.83
C ARG A 50 -5.41 -0.19 23.46
N ASN A 51 -4.17 -0.67 23.44
CA ASN A 51 -3.82 -2.04 23.04
C ASN A 51 -4.14 -2.41 21.58
N ALA A 52 -4.55 -1.47 20.73
CA ALA A 52 -4.66 -1.74 19.31
C ALA A 52 -3.27 -2.03 18.72
N THR A 53 -3.19 -3.01 17.82
CA THR A 53 -1.99 -3.32 17.04
C THR A 53 -2.18 -2.90 15.60
N ALA A 54 -1.13 -2.39 14.99
CA ALA A 54 -1.11 -2.02 13.58
C ALA A 54 0.29 -2.23 13.01
N ARG A 55 0.42 -2.18 11.68
CA ARG A 55 1.73 -2.25 11.02
C ARG A 55 2.04 -0.91 10.38
N ASP A 56 3.29 -0.48 10.50
CA ASP A 56 3.79 0.64 9.75
C ASP A 56 3.96 0.27 8.25
N ALA A 57 4.32 1.25 7.44
CA ALA A 57 4.53 1.01 6.02
C ALA A 57 5.76 0.14 5.70
N ALA A 58 6.69 -0.01 6.65
CA ALA A 58 7.84 -0.90 6.55
C ALA A 58 7.52 -2.33 7.05
N GLY A 59 6.30 -2.58 7.54
CA GLY A 59 5.84 -3.87 8.05
C GLY A 59 6.14 -4.13 9.52
N HIS A 60 6.74 -3.18 10.24
CA HIS A 60 6.97 -3.30 11.68
C HIS A 60 5.66 -3.21 12.44
N VAL A 61 5.50 -4.05 13.45
CA VAL A 61 4.32 -4.04 14.30
C VAL A 61 4.45 -2.94 15.34
N MET A 62 3.43 -2.09 15.41
CA MET A 62 3.23 -1.08 16.42
C MET A 62 2.05 -1.44 17.31
N MET A 63 2.10 -0.99 18.56
CA MET A 63 1.03 -1.09 19.53
C MET A 63 0.70 0.28 20.10
N CYS A 64 -0.59 0.51 20.32
CA CYS A 64 -1.10 1.73 20.95
C CYS A 64 -0.96 1.62 22.48
N ASN A 65 0.04 2.31 23.03
CA ASN A 65 0.38 2.29 24.45
C ASN A 65 0.32 3.71 25.06
N PRO A 66 0.12 3.84 26.38
CA PRO A 66 0.18 5.14 27.06
C PRO A 66 1.50 5.85 26.79
N SER A 67 1.46 7.17 26.61
CA SER A 67 2.67 7.95 26.39
C SER A 67 3.64 7.82 27.57
N PRO A 68 4.94 7.55 27.34
CA PRO A 68 5.94 7.53 28.40
C PRO A 68 6.13 8.92 29.06
N SER A 69 5.67 10.00 28.42
CA SER A 69 5.63 11.34 29.01
C SER A 69 4.56 11.53 30.09
N GLY A 70 3.77 10.51 30.41
CA GLY A 70 2.79 10.55 31.50
C GLY A 70 1.51 11.34 31.19
N SER A 71 1.30 11.75 29.94
CA SER A 71 0.01 12.27 29.50
C SER A 71 -1.03 11.14 29.47
N HIS A 72 -2.30 11.44 29.75
CA HIS A 72 -3.43 10.50 29.58
C HIS A 72 -3.67 10.10 28.11
N ASP A 73 -2.76 10.48 27.22
CA ASP A 73 -2.77 10.16 25.81
C ASP A 73 -2.17 8.77 25.57
N VAL A 74 -2.75 8.06 24.63
CA VAL A 74 -2.20 6.83 24.08
C VAL A 74 -1.62 7.13 22.69
N VAL A 75 -0.44 6.60 22.43
CA VAL A 75 0.32 6.83 21.20
C VAL A 75 0.80 5.52 20.61
N TRP A 76 0.99 5.50 19.29
CA TRP A 76 1.60 4.36 18.60
C TRP A 76 3.08 4.24 18.99
N GLN A 77 3.47 3.05 19.46
CA GLN A 77 4.83 2.72 19.87
C GLN A 77 5.24 1.40 19.23
N TYR A 78 6.50 1.28 18.82
CA TYR A 78 7.03 0.01 18.30
C TYR A 78 7.11 -1.02 19.42
N LEU A 79 6.81 -2.29 19.11
CA LEU A 79 7.06 -3.36 20.06
C LEU A 79 8.57 -3.60 20.19
N PRO A 80 9.12 -3.65 21.42
CA PRO A 80 10.49 -4.08 21.62
C PRO A 80 10.59 -5.60 21.39
N GLY A 81 11.29 -6.01 20.33
CA GLY A 81 11.61 -7.42 20.06
C GLY A 81 11.13 -8.00 18.72
N ALA A 82 10.77 -7.16 17.74
CA ALA A 82 10.62 -7.60 16.35
C ALA A 82 11.96 -7.60 15.61
#